data_AF-A0A9P6TW61-F1
#
_entry.id   AF-A0A9P6TW61-F1
#
_cell.length_a   1.000
_cell.length_b   1.000
_cell.length_c   1.000
_cell.angle_alpha   90.00
_cell.angle_beta   90.00
_cell.angle_gamma   90.00
#
_symmetry.space_group_name_H-M   'P 1'
#
loop_
_entity.id
_entity.type
_entity.pdbx_description
1 polymer ?
#
loop_
_entity_poly.entity_id
_entity_poly.type
_entity_poly.pdbx_seq_one_letter_code
_entity_poly.pdbx_strand_id
1 'polypeptide(L)'
;MEQTPGLTSAHMQQILASRPRLHIFVTLADGQYISPEVTHFLPKDFIDLDPASNSLKPWKCESSHKVFSAKIMGIPRPDITLSFYGLPQLQRGVYERLARLTHLEQLDLGHDDRDFGSEDLFVVDVNGKYVYGDPHYQYDCLEMGPKNGLGILEGLRELRELSVMRNA
;
A
#
# COMPACT_ATOMS: atom_id res chain seq x y z
N MET A 1 5.25 -7.35 20.74
CA MET A 1 4.51 -6.55 19.74
C MET A 1 3.34 -5.92 20.47
N GLU A 2 3.47 -4.66 20.84
CA GLU A 2 2.36 -3.87 21.40
C GLU A 2 1.28 -3.69 20.33
N GLN A 3 0.00 -3.81 20.73
CA GLN A 3 -1.12 -3.56 19.83
C GLN A 3 -1.18 -2.06 19.56
N THR A 4 -0.94 -1.66 18.32
CA THR A 4 -1.14 -0.25 17.92
C THR A 4 -2.63 0.10 18.00
N PRO A 5 -2.99 1.28 18.55
CA PRO A 5 -4.36 1.81 18.51
C PRO A 5 -4.78 2.14 17.07
N GLY A 6 -5.24 1.15 16.31
CA GLY A 6 -5.65 1.33 14.91
C GLY A 6 -6.37 0.12 14.34
N LEU A 7 -6.94 0.26 13.14
CA LEU A 7 -7.41 -0.92 12.40
C LEU A 7 -6.20 -1.70 11.89
N THR A 8 -6.16 -2.99 12.18
CA THR A 8 -5.18 -3.90 11.60
C THR A 8 -5.50 -4.16 10.12
N SER A 9 -4.52 -4.64 9.35
CA SER A 9 -4.77 -5.09 7.97
C SER A 9 -5.95 -6.05 7.88
N ALA A 10 -6.07 -6.97 8.85
CA ALA A 10 -7.14 -7.95 8.91
C ALA A 10 -8.52 -7.29 9.06
N HIS A 11 -8.66 -6.28 9.93
CA HIS A 11 -9.91 -5.53 10.06
C HIS A 11 -10.30 -4.83 8.75
N MET A 12 -9.33 -4.17 8.11
CA MET A 12 -9.58 -3.45 6.87
C MET A 12 -9.94 -4.37 5.70
N GLN A 13 -9.21 -5.48 5.55
CA GLN A 13 -9.49 -6.53 4.59
C GLN A 13 -10.90 -7.10 4.81
N GLN A 14 -11.28 -7.37 6.06
CA GLN A 14 -12.63 -7.86 6.38
C GLN A 14 -13.72 -6.86 5.96
N ILE A 15 -13.50 -5.56 6.13
CA ILE A 15 -14.44 -4.52 5.67
C ILE A 15 -14.59 -4.59 4.15
N LEU A 16 -13.49 -4.58 3.40
CA LEU A 16 -13.50 -4.64 1.93
C LEU A 16 -14.14 -5.95 1.42
N ALA A 17 -13.81 -7.07 2.05
CA ALA A 17 -14.32 -8.39 1.68
C ALA A 17 -15.81 -8.58 2.02
N SER A 18 -16.36 -7.87 3.01
CA SER A 18 -17.73 -8.12 3.50
C SER A 18 -18.78 -7.14 2.98
N ARG A 19 -18.40 -5.97 2.44
CA ARG A 19 -19.32 -4.87 2.15
C ARG A 19 -19.52 -4.64 0.63
N PRO A 20 -20.53 -5.25 -0.01
CA PRO A 20 -20.72 -5.15 -1.47
C PRO A 20 -21.07 -3.75 -2.00
N ARG A 21 -21.48 -2.83 -1.15
CA ARG A 21 -21.88 -1.45 -1.50
C ARG A 21 -20.93 -0.39 -0.93
N LEU A 22 -19.71 -0.80 -0.56
CA LEU A 22 -18.73 0.12 -0.04
C LEU A 22 -18.15 0.94 -1.20
N HIS A 23 -18.55 2.21 -1.28
CA HIS A 23 -18.06 3.12 -2.31
C HIS A 23 -16.77 3.85 -1.90
N ILE A 24 -16.59 4.12 -0.61
CA ILE A 24 -15.51 4.95 -0.08
C ILE A 24 -14.85 4.19 1.07
N PHE A 25 -13.53 4.04 1.00
CA PHE A 25 -12.70 3.53 2.09
C PHE A 25 -11.53 4.49 2.28
N VAL A 26 -11.54 5.20 3.40
CA VAL A 26 -10.53 6.19 3.75
C VAL A 26 -10.01 5.87 5.15
N THR A 27 -8.71 5.61 5.27
CA THR A 27 -8.01 5.41 6.53
C THR A 27 -6.79 6.29 6.69
N LEU A 28 -6.40 7.02 5.64
CA LEU A 28 -5.38 8.06 5.75
C LEU A 28 -5.90 9.20 6.63
N ALA A 29 -5.06 9.67 7.55
CA ALA A 29 -5.36 10.87 8.33
C ALA A 29 -5.00 12.12 7.53
N ASP A 30 -5.84 13.15 7.57
CA ASP A 30 -5.61 14.44 6.91
C ASP A 30 -4.56 15.33 7.62
N GLY A 31 -3.88 14.80 8.64
CA GLY A 31 -3.04 15.57 9.56
C GLY A 31 -1.54 15.47 9.30
N GLN A 32 -0.81 16.55 9.59
CA GLN A 32 0.66 16.62 9.54
C GLN A 32 1.38 15.79 10.62
N TYR A 33 0.65 15.17 11.54
CA TYR A 33 1.24 14.39 12.62
C TYR A 33 1.47 12.94 12.20
N ILE A 34 2.75 12.58 12.14
CA ILE A 34 3.24 11.20 12.11
C ILE A 34 2.85 10.57 13.44
N SER A 35 1.71 9.88 13.49
CA SER A 35 1.41 8.99 14.61
C SER A 35 2.00 7.63 14.27
N PRO A 36 2.84 7.00 15.11
CA PRO A 36 3.32 5.62 14.88
C PRO A 36 2.17 4.59 14.89
N GLU A 37 0.94 5.02 15.21
CA GLU A 37 -0.26 4.20 15.34
C GLU A 37 -1.11 4.17 14.06
N VAL A 38 -0.61 4.64 12.91
CA VAL A 38 -1.45 4.76 11.71
C VAL A 38 -1.98 3.41 11.24
N THR A 39 -3.28 3.37 11.00
CA THR A 39 -3.98 2.30 10.31
C THR A 39 -3.38 2.09 8.93
N HIS A 40 -2.75 0.93 8.69
CA HIS A 40 -2.07 0.61 7.44
C HIS A 40 -2.24 -0.86 7.05
N PHE A 41 -2.12 -1.14 5.77
CA PHE A 41 -2.03 -2.49 5.23
C PHE A 41 -0.58 -2.95 5.19
N LEU A 42 -0.35 -4.20 5.56
CA LEU A 42 0.79 -4.95 5.06
C LEU A 42 0.48 -5.51 3.66
N PRO A 43 1.48 -5.68 2.77
CA PRO A 43 1.20 -5.99 1.38
C PRO A 43 0.56 -7.37 1.24
N LYS A 44 1.01 -8.36 2.02
CA LYS A 44 0.45 -9.72 1.98
C LYS A 44 -1.04 -9.75 2.31
N ASP A 45 -1.46 -8.95 3.29
CA ASP A 45 -2.86 -8.87 3.72
C ASP A 45 -3.71 -8.08 2.72
N PHE A 46 -3.14 -7.03 2.11
CA PHE A 46 -3.82 -6.27 1.05
C PHE A 46 -4.01 -7.11 -0.21
N ILE A 47 -2.97 -7.83 -0.63
CA ILE A 47 -3.03 -8.72 -1.79
C ILE A 47 -4.07 -9.82 -1.51
N ASP A 48 -4.13 -10.38 -0.30
CA ASP A 48 -5.13 -11.37 0.09
C ASP A 48 -5.21 -12.56 -0.88
N LEU A 49 -4.06 -13.21 -1.11
CA LEU A 49 -4.00 -14.45 -1.87
C LEU A 49 -4.67 -15.57 -1.09
N ASP A 50 -5.47 -16.37 -1.78
CA ASP A 50 -5.88 -17.67 -1.32
C ASP A 50 -4.69 -18.65 -1.45
N PRO A 51 -4.18 -19.22 -0.34
CA PRO A 51 -3.02 -20.11 -0.39
C PRO A 51 -3.30 -21.40 -1.16
N ALA A 52 -4.56 -21.82 -1.30
CA ALA A 52 -4.90 -23.05 -2.03
C ALA A 52 -4.82 -22.86 -3.55
N SER A 53 -5.27 -21.70 -4.06
CA SER A 53 -5.34 -21.41 -5.49
C SER A 53 -4.23 -20.50 -6.00
N ASN A 54 -3.46 -19.88 -5.10
CA ASN A 54 -2.53 -18.81 -5.40
C ASN A 54 -3.18 -17.67 -6.22
N SER A 55 -4.45 -17.39 -5.93
CA SER A 55 -5.24 -16.37 -6.62
C SER A 55 -5.79 -15.34 -5.63
N LEU A 56 -6.04 -14.13 -6.10
CA LEU A 56 -6.63 -13.05 -5.31
C LEU A 56 -8.05 -13.42 -4.87
N LYS A 57 -8.31 -13.46 -3.56
CA LYS A 57 -9.69 -13.64 -3.06
C LYS A 57 -10.58 -12.48 -3.51
N PRO A 58 -11.81 -12.72 -3.99
CA PRO A 58 -12.69 -11.65 -4.41
C PRO A 58 -13.17 -10.83 -3.21
N TRP A 59 -12.98 -9.51 -3.27
CA TRP A 59 -13.67 -8.61 -2.35
C TRP A 59 -15.05 -8.27 -2.88
N LYS A 60 -16.05 -8.25 -1.99
CA LYS A 60 -17.43 -7.96 -2.39
C LYS A 60 -17.61 -6.55 -2.96
N CYS A 61 -16.75 -5.61 -2.59
CA CYS A 61 -16.82 -4.22 -3.05
C CYS A 61 -16.12 -3.94 -4.38
N GLU A 62 -15.47 -4.91 -5.03
CA GLU A 62 -14.63 -4.66 -6.24
C GLU A 62 -15.35 -3.87 -7.34
N SER A 63 -16.63 -4.17 -7.57
CA SER A 63 -17.45 -3.51 -8.59
C SER A 63 -18.24 -2.29 -8.10
N SER A 64 -18.07 -1.87 -6.84
CA SER A 64 -18.76 -0.69 -6.30
C SER A 64 -17.82 0.36 -5.71
N HIS A 65 -16.56 -0.01 -5.48
CA HIS A 65 -15.58 0.87 -4.86
C HIS A 65 -15.13 2.00 -5.78
N LYS A 66 -15.15 3.24 -5.26
CA LYS A 66 -14.87 4.47 -6.01
C LYS A 66 -13.71 5.28 -5.43
N VAL A 67 -13.58 5.33 -4.11
CA VAL A 67 -12.50 6.07 -3.45
C VAL A 67 -11.77 5.12 -2.53
N PHE A 68 -10.49 4.87 -2.83
CA PHE A 68 -9.61 4.09 -2.00
C PHE A 68 -8.45 4.98 -1.52
N SER A 69 -8.44 5.27 -0.23
CA SER A 69 -7.42 6.07 0.44
C SER A 69 -6.92 5.30 1.66
N ALA A 70 -5.80 4.60 1.51
CA ALA A 70 -5.24 3.81 2.59
C ALA A 70 -3.74 3.63 2.41
N LYS A 71 -3.04 3.59 3.54
CA LYS A 71 -1.60 3.35 3.53
C LYS A 71 -1.31 1.87 3.30
N ILE A 72 -0.38 1.57 2.40
CA ILE A 72 0.18 0.22 2.24
C ILE A 72 1.68 0.31 2.51
N MET A 73 2.15 -0.28 3.61
CA MET A 73 3.55 -0.23 4.04
C MET A 73 4.28 -1.51 3.67
N GLY A 74 5.62 -1.47 3.74
CA GLY A 74 6.47 -2.65 3.59
C GLY A 74 6.58 -3.16 2.15
N ILE A 75 6.32 -2.29 1.17
CA ILE A 75 6.56 -2.58 -0.24
C ILE A 75 7.96 -2.04 -0.59
N PRO A 76 8.99 -2.89 -0.69
CA PRO A 76 10.31 -2.40 -1.06
C PRO A 76 10.29 -1.79 -2.47
N ARG A 77 11.00 -0.68 -2.63
CA ARG A 77 11.32 -0.19 -3.97
C ARG A 77 12.14 -1.25 -4.74
N PRO A 78 12.03 -1.30 -6.07
CA PRO A 78 12.80 -2.22 -6.92
C PRO A 78 14.32 -2.00 -6.87
N ASP A 79 14.78 -0.80 -6.51
CA ASP A 79 16.19 -0.50 -6.25
C ASP A 79 16.64 -0.86 -4.82
N ILE A 80 15.75 -1.44 -4.01
CA ILE A 80 16.05 -1.95 -2.68
C ILE A 80 16.11 -3.48 -2.75
N THR A 81 17.26 -4.05 -2.40
CA THR A 81 17.48 -5.50 -2.45
C THR A 81 17.11 -6.20 -1.15
N LEU A 82 17.12 -5.46 -0.04
CA LEU A 82 16.75 -5.93 1.28
C LEU A 82 15.96 -4.85 2.02
N SER A 83 14.75 -5.20 2.44
CA SER A 83 13.92 -4.40 3.35
C SER A 83 13.51 -5.25 4.54
N PHE A 84 13.10 -4.59 5.63
CA PHE A 84 12.55 -5.27 6.80
C PHE A 84 11.29 -6.08 6.48
N TYR A 85 10.51 -5.66 5.47
CA TYR A 85 9.16 -6.18 5.23
C TYR A 85 9.03 -7.18 4.07
N GLY A 86 10.04 -7.33 3.19
CA GLY A 86 10.05 -8.44 2.25
C GLY A 86 10.74 -8.20 0.90
N LEU A 87 10.30 -8.99 -0.10
CA LEU A 87 10.89 -9.12 -1.43
C LEU A 87 10.18 -8.22 -2.47
N PRO A 88 10.89 -7.80 -3.54
CA PRO A 88 10.34 -6.96 -4.63
C PRO A 88 9.08 -7.49 -5.32
N GLN A 89 8.79 -8.78 -5.20
CA GLN A 89 7.67 -9.47 -5.86
C GLN A 89 6.28 -9.00 -5.38
N LEU A 90 6.21 -8.27 -4.26
CA LEU A 90 4.95 -7.80 -3.68
C LEU A 90 4.30 -6.66 -4.48
N GLN A 91 5.09 -5.85 -5.21
CA GLN A 91 4.55 -4.70 -5.97
C GLN A 91 3.46 -5.12 -6.96
N ARG A 92 3.76 -6.15 -7.75
CA ARG A 92 2.84 -6.63 -8.78
C ARG A 92 1.52 -7.11 -8.18
N GLY A 93 1.55 -7.83 -7.06
CA GLY A 93 0.32 -8.29 -6.40
C GLY A 93 -0.55 -7.14 -5.91
N VAL A 94 0.06 -6.05 -5.42
CA VAL A 94 -0.66 -4.84 -5.01
C VAL A 94 -1.34 -4.19 -6.22
N TYR A 95 -0.63 -4.08 -7.35
CA TYR A 95 -1.21 -3.59 -8.60
C TYR A 95 -2.36 -4.47 -9.12
N GLU A 96 -2.19 -5.78 -9.11
CA GLU A 96 -3.23 -6.73 -9.53
C GLU A 96 -4.49 -6.62 -8.65
N ARG A 97 -4.33 -6.40 -7.34
CA ARG A 97 -5.45 -6.14 -6.43
C ARG A 97 -6.15 -4.81 -6.76
N LEU A 98 -5.39 -3.72 -6.92
CA LEU A 98 -5.93 -2.40 -7.24
C LEU A 98 -6.68 -2.40 -8.59
N ALA A 99 -6.17 -3.13 -9.58
CA ALA A 99 -6.80 -3.25 -10.89
C ALA A 99 -8.18 -3.91 -10.87
N ARG A 100 -8.53 -4.64 -9.80
CA ARG A 100 -9.87 -5.23 -9.62
C ARG A 100 -10.93 -4.23 -9.16
N LEU A 101 -10.53 -3.05 -8.69
CA LEU A 101 -11.44 -1.98 -8.30
C LEU A 101 -11.89 -1.20 -9.55
N THR A 102 -12.67 -1.84 -10.42
CA THR A 102 -12.91 -1.35 -11.80
C THR A 102 -13.63 0.00 -11.89
N HIS A 103 -14.30 0.42 -10.81
CA HIS A 103 -14.99 1.70 -10.68
C HIS A 103 -14.21 2.72 -9.83
N LEU A 104 -12.92 2.47 -9.59
CA LEU A 104 -12.09 3.36 -8.80
C LEU A 104 -11.95 4.72 -9.52
N GLU A 105 -12.35 5.78 -8.86
CA GLU A 105 -12.29 7.17 -9.31
C GLU A 105 -11.12 7.92 -8.67
N GLN A 106 -10.78 7.59 -7.42
CA GLN A 106 -9.69 8.20 -6.66
C GLN A 106 -8.86 7.13 -5.92
N LEU A 107 -7.54 7.22 -6.08
CA LEU A 107 -6.57 6.36 -5.40
C LEU A 107 -5.56 7.21 -4.63
N ASP A 108 -5.48 7.01 -3.32
CA ASP A 108 -4.44 7.56 -2.44
C ASP A 108 -3.79 6.43 -1.62
N LEU A 109 -2.48 6.28 -1.75
CA LEU A 109 -1.71 5.22 -1.08
C LEU A 109 -0.93 5.73 0.14
N GLY A 110 -1.09 7.01 0.48
CA GLY A 110 -0.35 7.65 1.55
C GLY A 110 1.15 7.69 1.28
N HIS A 111 1.90 8.06 2.32
CA HIS A 111 3.35 8.16 2.27
C HIS A 111 3.99 7.45 3.44
N ASP A 112 5.24 7.06 3.27
CA ASP A 112 6.07 6.54 4.34
C ASP A 112 6.33 7.63 5.39
N ASP A 113 5.90 7.34 6.62
CA ASP A 113 5.96 8.22 7.80
C ASP A 113 6.89 7.65 8.86
N ARG A 114 7.81 6.75 8.47
CA ARG A 114 8.77 6.17 9.41
C ARG A 114 9.37 7.21 10.35
N ASP A 115 9.47 6.81 11.62
CA ASP A 115 10.22 7.53 12.62
C ASP A 115 11.72 7.47 12.26
N PHE A 116 12.22 8.56 11.66
CA PHE A 116 13.62 8.70 11.27
C PHE A 116 14.61 8.65 12.44
N GLY A 117 14.12 8.62 13.70
CA GLY A 117 14.95 8.52 14.90
C GLY A 117 15.35 7.11 15.33
N SER A 118 14.78 6.04 14.75
CA SER A 118 15.07 4.67 15.17
C SER A 118 16.26 4.07 14.41
N GLU A 119 17.37 3.80 15.13
CA GLU A 119 18.63 3.22 14.62
C GLU A 119 18.47 1.88 13.84
N ASP A 120 17.33 1.21 13.98
CA ASP A 120 17.03 -0.07 13.34
C ASP A 120 16.39 0.05 11.93
N LEU A 121 16.04 1.26 11.45
CA LEU A 121 15.35 1.47 10.18
C LEU A 121 16.30 1.78 9.02
N PHE A 122 17.18 0.84 8.67
CA PHE A 122 18.00 0.94 7.45
C PHE A 122 17.40 0.16 6.28
N VAL A 123 17.74 0.58 5.05
CA VAL A 123 17.60 -0.29 3.86
C VAL A 123 18.94 -0.42 3.14
N VAL A 124 19.05 -1.46 2.31
CA VAL A 124 20.21 -1.69 1.45
C VAL A 124 19.79 -1.56 -0.01
N ASP A 125 20.42 -0.63 -0.73
CA ASP A 125 20.16 -0.44 -2.16
C ASP A 125 20.78 -1.56 -3.02
N VAL A 126 20.55 -1.51 -4.34
CA VAL A 126 21.14 -2.44 -5.32
C VAL A 126 22.67 -2.43 -5.38
N ASN A 127 23.32 -1.39 -4.88
CA ASN A 127 24.78 -1.27 -4.84
C ASN A 127 25.35 -1.73 -3.49
N GLY A 128 24.52 -2.24 -2.58
CA GLY A 128 24.94 -2.63 -1.23
C GLY A 128 25.15 -1.43 -0.28
N LYS A 129 24.68 -0.24 -0.66
CA LYS A 129 24.79 0.96 0.18
C LYS A 129 23.65 0.98 1.19
N TYR A 130 24.03 1.18 2.46
CA TYR A 130 23.08 1.47 3.53
C TYR A 130 22.55 2.90 3.37
N VAL A 131 21.23 3.03 3.29
CA VAL A 131 20.56 4.33 3.27
C VAL A 131 19.84 4.51 4.59
N TYR A 132 20.11 5.64 5.25
CA TYR A 132 19.72 5.90 6.64
C TYR A 132 19.06 7.25 6.78
N GLY A 133 17.86 7.30 7.37
CA GLY A 133 17.26 8.54 7.87
C GLY A 133 17.05 9.66 6.84
N ASP A 134 16.88 9.36 5.55
CA ASP A 134 16.64 10.39 4.53
C ASP A 134 15.14 10.73 4.49
N PRO A 135 14.74 11.93 4.95
CA PRO A 135 13.33 12.31 5.01
C PRO A 135 12.70 12.49 3.63
N HIS A 136 13.50 12.63 2.57
CA HIS A 136 13.04 12.76 1.20
C HIS A 136 13.01 11.42 0.46
N TYR A 137 13.52 10.36 1.07
CA TYR A 137 13.54 9.03 0.49
C TYR A 137 12.40 8.19 1.07
N GLN A 138 11.42 7.84 0.23
CA GLN A 138 10.41 6.85 0.59
C GLN A 138 10.98 5.46 0.29
N TYR A 139 11.19 4.62 1.31
CA TYR A 139 11.78 3.29 1.08
C TYR A 139 10.75 2.17 0.97
N ASP A 140 9.56 2.37 1.52
CA ASP A 140 8.46 1.41 1.50
C ASP A 140 7.25 1.93 0.72
N CYS A 141 7.48 2.34 -0.53
CA CYS A 141 6.42 2.83 -1.41
C CYS A 141 6.24 1.97 -2.66
N LEU A 142 5.01 1.90 -3.15
CA LEU A 142 4.70 1.31 -4.43
C LEU A 142 5.36 2.15 -5.55
N GLU A 143 6.27 1.57 -6.32
CA GLU A 143 6.94 2.34 -7.38
C GLU A 143 6.00 2.49 -8.58
N MET A 144 5.62 3.72 -8.87
CA MET A 144 4.71 4.10 -9.96
C MET A 144 5.42 4.21 -11.32
N GLY A 145 6.06 3.12 -11.72
CA GLY A 145 6.73 2.98 -13.02
C GLY A 145 6.02 1.94 -13.91
N PRO A 146 5.99 2.12 -15.25
CA PRO A 146 5.47 1.11 -16.17
C PRO A 146 6.13 -0.27 -15.99
N LYS A 147 7.42 -0.29 -15.65
CA LYS A 147 8.20 -1.51 -15.41
C LYS A 147 7.77 -2.28 -14.16
N ASN A 148 7.11 -1.63 -13.20
CA ASN A 148 6.78 -2.20 -11.91
C ASN A 148 5.31 -2.60 -11.75
N GLY A 149 4.51 -2.36 -12.79
CA GLY A 149 3.11 -2.77 -12.82
C GLY A 149 2.10 -1.64 -12.95
N LEU A 150 2.53 -0.38 -13.11
CA LEU A 150 1.59 0.72 -13.35
C LEU A 150 0.70 0.45 -14.59
N GLY A 151 1.23 -0.21 -15.62
CA GLY A 151 0.45 -0.61 -16.80
C GLY A 151 -0.69 -1.58 -16.49
N ILE A 152 -0.65 -2.31 -15.37
CA ILE A 152 -1.75 -3.19 -14.92
C ILE A 152 -2.99 -2.36 -14.58
N LEU A 153 -2.82 -1.10 -14.21
CA LEU A 153 -3.91 -0.18 -13.92
C LEU A 153 -4.55 0.44 -15.17
N GLU A 154 -4.10 0.11 -16.40
CA GLU A 154 -4.67 0.67 -17.64
C GLU A 154 -6.18 0.40 -17.80
N GLY A 155 -6.67 -0.66 -17.16
CA GLY A 155 -8.08 -1.05 -17.16
C GLY A 155 -8.98 -0.14 -16.29
N LEU A 156 -8.40 0.67 -15.40
CA LEU A 156 -9.14 1.55 -14.49
C LEU A 156 -9.61 2.83 -15.20
N ARG A 157 -10.59 2.68 -16.09
CA ARG A 157 -11.07 3.76 -16.97
C ARG A 157 -11.78 4.90 -16.23
N GLU A 158 -12.22 4.65 -15.00
CA GLU A 158 -12.91 5.64 -14.17
C GLU A 158 -11.93 6.44 -13.29
N LEU A 159 -10.66 6.04 -13.22
CA LEU A 159 -9.66 6.68 -12.36
C LEU A 159 -9.37 8.09 -12.87
N ARG A 160 -9.66 9.08 -12.03
CA ARG A 160 -9.49 10.51 -12.33
C ARG A 160 -8.40 11.14 -11.47
N GLU A 161 -8.25 10.64 -10.25
CA GLU A 161 -7.30 11.18 -9.28
C GLU A 161 -6.39 10.07 -8.77
N LEU A 162 -5.09 10.30 -8.90
CA LEU A 162 -4.05 9.44 -8.38
C LEU A 162 -3.12 10.28 -7.50
N SER A 163 -3.23 10.13 -6.18
CA SER A 163 -2.35 10.77 -5.23
C SER A 163 -1.23 9.82 -4.84
N VAL A 164 0.00 10.26 -5.13
CA VAL A 164 1.27 9.60 -4.77
C VAL A 164 2.21 10.55 -4.04
N MET A 165 1.72 11.77 -3.77
CA MET A 165 2.51 12.85 -3.19
C MET A 165 2.45 12.75 -1.68
N ARG A 166 3.51 13.23 -1.01
CA ARG A 166 3.39 13.63 0.38
C ARG A 166 2.43 14.81 0.42
N ASN A 167 1.24 14.66 1.00
CA ASN A 167 0.37 15.79 1.26
C ASN A 167 1.14 16.76 2.18
N ALA A 168 1.39 17.97 1.69
CA ALA A 168 2.16 19.01 2.37
C ALA A 168 1.29 19.78 3.39
#